data_AF-A0A318DYJ5-F1
#
_entry.id   AF-A0A318DYJ5-F1
#
_cell.length_a   1.000
_cell.length_b   1.000
_cell.length_c   1.000
_cell.angle_alpha   90.00
_cell.angle_beta   90.00
_cell.angle_gamma   90.00
#
_symmetry.space_group_name_H-M   'P 1'
#
loop_
_entity.id
_entity.type
_entity.pdbx_description
1 polymer ?
#
loop_
_entity_poly.entity_id
_entity_poly.type
_entity_poly.pdbx_seq_one_letter_code
_entity_poly.pdbx_strand_id
1 'polypeptide(L)'
;MAIQKSFTRDPLESETVDANAEPEPKPVTKMLHAAELKFPLMPNAEQQARDELKRTITAIGPEEMQLKLAKEDTDYQMTFVFKKEGCWMLYRKQDDSL
;
A
#
# COMPACT_ATOMS: atom_id res chain seq x y z
N MET A 1 7.31 -18.70 -0.94
CA MET A 1 8.07 -17.78 -1.82
C MET A 1 7.30 -16.47 -1.94
N ALA A 2 7.79 -15.40 -1.32
CA ALA A 2 7.04 -14.13 -1.25
C ALA A 2 7.40 -13.24 -2.46
N ILE A 3 6.68 -13.43 -3.58
CA ILE A 3 6.89 -12.67 -4.82
C ILE A 3 6.89 -11.15 -4.57
N GLN A 4 6.04 -10.67 -3.65
CA GLN A 4 5.96 -9.25 -3.29
C GLN A 4 7.32 -8.66 -2.88
N LYS A 5 8.17 -9.41 -2.16
CA LYS A 5 9.49 -8.91 -1.72
C LYS A 5 10.42 -8.61 -2.89
N SER A 6 10.36 -9.39 -3.96
CA SER A 6 11.17 -9.20 -5.17
C SER A 6 10.64 -8.08 -6.09
N PHE A 7 9.36 -7.73 -5.96
CA PHE A 7 8.71 -6.66 -6.73
C PHE A 7 8.37 -5.44 -5.87
N THR A 8 9.06 -5.25 -4.76
CA THR A 8 8.98 -4.05 -3.91
C THR A 8 10.29 -3.29 -4.03
N ARG A 9 10.19 -1.99 -4.32
CA ARG A 9 11.35 -1.09 -4.34
C ARG A 9 11.94 -1.01 -2.94
N ASP A 10 13.26 -1.08 -2.86
CA ASP A 10 14.01 -0.86 -1.62
C ASP A 10 14.85 0.41 -1.76
N PRO A 11 14.66 1.43 -0.90
CA PRO A 11 13.62 1.54 0.12
C PRO A 11 12.22 1.81 -0.49
N LEU A 12 11.18 1.36 0.20
CA LEU A 12 9.78 1.61 -0.13
C LEU A 12 9.31 2.88 0.57
N GLU A 13 8.64 3.78 -0.16
CA GLU A 13 7.95 4.91 0.46
C GLU A 13 6.69 4.43 1.16
N SER A 14 6.62 4.61 2.47
CA SER A 14 5.49 4.24 3.31
C SER A 14 4.89 5.48 3.94
N GLU A 15 3.71 5.86 3.50
CA GLU A 15 2.91 6.90 4.12
C GLU A 15 1.88 6.26 5.06
N THR A 16 1.75 6.77 6.28
CA THR A 16 0.78 6.30 7.27
C THR A 16 0.18 7.50 7.95
N VAL A 17 -1.13 7.51 8.17
CA VAL A 17 -1.77 8.57 8.96
C VAL A 17 -1.51 8.30 10.45
N ASP A 18 -0.80 9.20 11.13
CA ASP A 18 -0.60 9.08 12.56
C ASP A 18 -1.80 9.69 13.29
N ALA A 19 -2.75 8.83 13.68
CA ALA A 19 -3.96 9.23 14.41
C ALA A 19 -3.68 9.78 15.82
N ASN A 20 -2.48 9.60 16.36
CA ASN A 20 -2.08 10.06 17.69
C ASN A 20 -1.33 11.40 17.66
N ALA A 21 -1.09 11.98 16.47
CA ALA A 21 -0.50 13.30 16.35
C ALA A 21 -1.52 14.39 16.75
N GLU A 22 -1.37 14.97 17.94
CA GLU A 22 -2.16 16.15 18.32
C GLU A 22 -1.67 17.41 17.56
N PRO A 23 -2.55 18.34 17.16
CA PRO A 23 -4.02 18.35 17.30
C PRO A 23 -4.78 17.72 16.11
N GLU A 24 -4.11 17.37 15.01
CA GLU A 24 -4.73 16.78 13.81
C GLU A 24 -3.87 15.63 13.28
N PRO A 25 -4.49 14.52 12.85
CA PRO A 25 -3.77 13.40 12.25
C PRO A 25 -2.97 13.87 11.05
N LYS A 26 -1.66 13.62 11.06
CA LYS A 26 -0.76 14.03 9.98
C LYS A 26 -0.29 12.82 9.18
N PRO A 27 -0.24 12.91 7.84
CA PRO A 27 0.42 11.91 7.03
C PRO A 27 1.91 11.91 7.36
N VAL A 28 2.44 10.76 7.77
CA VAL A 28 3.85 10.56 8.05
C VAL A 28 4.43 9.67 6.97
N THR A 29 5.32 10.23 6.15
CA THR A 29 6.05 9.49 5.12
C THR A 29 7.37 8.98 5.69
N LYS A 30 7.62 7.67 5.56
CA LYS A 30 8.85 6.99 5.97
C LYS A 30 9.39 6.15 4.83
N MET A 31 10.71 6.14 4.64
CA MET A 31 11.38 5.20 3.74
C MET A 31 11.67 3.92 4.51
N LEU A 32 11.01 2.82 4.17
CA LEU A 32 11.16 1.54 4.84
C LEU A 32 11.90 0.57 3.93
N HIS A 33 12.98 -0.02 4.44
CA HIS A 33 13.66 -1.08 3.70
C HIS A 33 12.82 -2.36 3.69
N ALA A 34 13.01 -3.20 2.67
CA ALA A 34 12.36 -4.50 2.54
C ALA A 34 12.64 -5.46 3.73
N ALA A 35 13.65 -5.17 4.55
CA ALA A 35 13.92 -5.86 5.81
C ALA A 35 12.99 -5.41 6.96
N GLU A 36 12.51 -4.16 6.93
CA GLU A 36 11.61 -3.57 7.94
C GLU A 36 10.13 -3.81 7.62
N LEU A 37 9.84 -4.11 6.35
CA LEU A 37 8.50 -4.40 5.87
C LEU A 37 8.01 -5.79 6.32
N LYS A 38 6.81 -5.83 6.89
CA LYS A 38 6.12 -7.08 7.21
C LYS A 38 5.35 -7.57 5.98
N PHE A 39 5.88 -8.62 5.35
CA PHE A 39 5.21 -9.30 4.25
C PHE A 39 4.21 -10.34 4.75
N PRO A 40 3.11 -10.59 4.02
CA PRO A 40 2.73 -9.90 2.78
C PRO A 40 2.24 -8.46 3.03
N LEU A 41 2.71 -7.52 2.19
CA LEU A 41 2.33 -6.10 2.28
C LEU A 41 0.89 -5.87 1.89
N MET A 42 0.41 -6.64 0.91
CA MET A 42 -0.98 -6.65 0.48
C MET A 42 -1.61 -7.99 0.83
N PRO A 43 -2.86 -7.98 1.34
CA PRO A 43 -3.63 -9.21 1.50
C PRO A 43 -3.80 -9.90 0.14
N ASN A 44 -3.78 -11.23 0.16
CA ASN A 44 -4.05 -12.02 -1.04
C ASN A 44 -5.55 -11.96 -1.43
N ALA A 45 -5.92 -12.52 -2.58
CA ALA A 45 -7.31 -12.48 -3.05
C ALA A 45 -8.30 -13.15 -2.09
N GLU A 46 -7.89 -14.21 -1.38
CA GLU A 46 -8.73 -14.90 -0.40
C GLU A 46 -8.99 -14.02 0.83
N GLN A 47 -7.96 -13.34 1.35
CA GLN A 47 -8.09 -12.37 2.43
C GLN A 47 -8.95 -11.18 1.99
N GLN A 48 -8.71 -10.63 0.79
CA GLN A 48 -9.55 -9.56 0.24
C GLN A 48 -11.03 -9.97 0.16
N ALA A 49 -11.33 -11.20 -0.25
CA ALA A 49 -12.70 -11.71 -0.29
C ALA A 49 -13.29 -11.92 1.12
N ARG A 50 -12.50 -12.45 2.06
CA ARG A 50 -12.93 -12.64 3.46
C ARG A 50 -13.21 -11.31 4.16
N ASP A 51 -12.38 -10.31 3.92
CA ASP A 51 -12.44 -8.99 4.54
C ASP A 51 -13.33 -8.02 3.74
N GLU A 52 -14.00 -8.50 2.69
CA GLU A 52 -14.89 -7.72 1.81
C GLU A 52 -14.22 -6.44 1.27
N LEU A 53 -12.92 -6.54 0.98
CA LEU A 53 -12.11 -5.43 0.50
C LEU A 53 -12.47 -5.11 -0.95
N LYS A 54 -12.91 -3.88 -1.19
CA LYS A 54 -13.06 -3.32 -2.54
C LYS A 54 -11.69 -2.97 -3.10
N ARG A 55 -11.31 -3.71 -4.13
CA ARG A 55 -10.12 -3.48 -4.93
C ARG A 55 -10.43 -2.59 -6.11
N THR A 56 -9.76 -1.44 -6.18
CA THR A 56 -9.83 -0.50 -7.31
C THR A 56 -8.44 -0.32 -7.90
N ILE A 57 -8.29 -0.55 -9.20
CA ILE A 57 -7.03 -0.31 -9.92
C ILE A 57 -7.25 0.86 -10.85
N THR A 58 -6.40 1.87 -10.75
CA THR A 58 -6.44 3.09 -11.54
C THR A 58 -5.08 3.34 -12.16
N ALA A 59 -5.01 3.49 -13.48
CA ALA A 59 -3.79 3.97 -14.12
C ALA A 59 -3.63 5.47 -13.81
N ILE A 60 -2.56 5.85 -13.12
CA ILE A 60 -2.26 7.25 -12.78
C ILE A 60 -1.17 7.84 -13.69
N GLY A 61 -0.55 7.00 -14.53
CA GLY A 61 0.44 7.41 -15.52
C GLY A 61 0.67 6.32 -16.58
N PRO A 62 1.50 6.59 -17.59
CA PRO A 62 1.80 5.64 -18.67
C PRO A 62 2.50 4.37 -18.16
N GLU A 63 3.25 4.50 -17.07
CA GLU A 63 4.00 3.43 -16.41
C GLU A 63 3.70 3.38 -14.91
N GLU A 64 2.56 3.93 -14.49
CA GLU A 64 2.18 4.01 -13.08
C GLU A 64 0.74 3.55 -12.85
N MET A 65 0.58 2.65 -11.90
CA MET A 65 -0.69 2.06 -11.52
C MET A 65 -0.90 2.23 -10.03
N GLN A 66 -2.06 2.75 -9.66
CA GLN A 66 -2.52 2.84 -8.30
C GLN A 66 -3.52 1.73 -8.03
N LEU A 67 -3.32 1.01 -6.94
CA LEU A 67 -4.21 0.00 -6.42
C LEU A 67 -4.72 0.49 -5.06
N LYS A 68 -6.01 0.77 -4.97
CA LYS A 68 -6.68 1.11 -3.71
C LYS A 68 -7.43 -0.12 -3.21
N LEU A 69 -7.22 -0.47 -1.95
CA LEU A 69 -7.99 -1.45 -1.20
C LEU A 69 -8.73 -0.68 -0.11
N ALA A 70 -10.06 -0.69 -0.14
CA ALA A 70 -10.88 -0.06 0.87
C ALA A 70 -11.92 -1.06 1.37
N LYS A 71 -12.20 -1.05 2.68
CA LYS A 71 -13.33 -1.79 3.24
C LYS A 71 -14.48 -0.80 3.41
N GLU A 72 -15.70 -1.16 3.03
CA GLU A 72 -16.84 -0.24 3.21
C GLU A 72 -17.37 -0.20 4.64
N ASP A 73 -17.14 -1.27 5.39
CA ASP A 73 -17.63 -1.45 6.76
C ASP A 73 -16.72 -0.78 7.82
N THR A 74 -15.49 -0.44 7.44
CA THR A 74 -14.49 0.14 8.37
C THR A 74 -13.72 1.24 7.67
N ASP A 75 -13.08 2.13 8.42
CA ASP A 75 -12.16 3.14 7.89
C ASP A 75 -10.86 2.58 7.30
N TYR A 76 -10.73 1.26 7.14
CA TYR A 76 -9.59 0.62 6.49
C TYR A 76 -9.47 1.04 5.02
N GLN A 77 -8.37 1.75 4.73
CA GLN A 77 -8.02 2.20 3.40
C GLN A 77 -6.52 2.10 3.18
N MET A 78 -6.12 1.27 2.22
CA MET A 78 -4.75 1.18 1.76
C MET A 78 -4.62 1.52 0.29
N THR A 79 -3.61 2.31 -0.04
CA THR A 79 -3.27 2.67 -1.42
C THR A 79 -1.85 2.21 -1.74
N PHE A 80 -1.69 1.50 -2.85
CA PHE A 80 -0.41 0.94 -3.31
C PHE A 80 -0.12 1.48 -4.70
N VAL A 81 1.03 2.12 -4.89
CA VAL A 81 1.44 2.69 -6.17
C VAL A 81 2.60 1.89 -6.74
N PHE A 82 2.37 1.38 -7.95
CA PHE A 82 3.32 0.60 -8.70
C PHE A 82 3.84 1.42 -9.87
N LYS A 83 5.14 1.32 -10.10
CA LYS A 83 5.80 1.89 -11.27
C LYS A 83 6.38 0.77 -12.11
N LYS A 84 6.25 0.88 -13.43
CA LYS A 84 6.81 -0.05 -14.39
C LYS A 84 8.21 0.42 -14.78
N GLU A 85 9.22 -0.23 -14.22
CA GLU A 85 10.63 -0.02 -14.56
C GLU A 85 11.19 -1.34 -15.09
N GLY A 86 10.67 -1.78 -16.25
CA GLY A 86 10.86 -3.13 -16.81
C GLY A 86 9.92 -4.18 -16.22
N CYS A 87 9.69 -4.16 -14.91
CA CYS A 87 8.66 -4.91 -14.20
C CYS A 87 7.85 -3.96 -13.31
N TRP A 88 6.63 -4.35 -12.95
CA TRP A 88 5.83 -3.59 -11.97
C TRP A 88 6.47 -3.71 -10.59
N MET A 89 6.93 -2.59 -10.04
CA MET A 89 7.52 -2.51 -8.72
C MET A 89 6.69 -1.59 -7.83
N LEU A 90 6.32 -2.08 -6.65
CA LEU A 90 5.69 -1.27 -5.62
C LEU A 90 6.73 -0.28 -5.09
N TYR A 91 6.52 1.01 -5.31
CA TYR A 91 7.45 2.05 -4.85
C TYR A 91 6.88 2.92 -3.74
N ARG A 92 5.55 2.97 -3.63
CA ARG A 92 4.85 3.70 -2.58
C ARG A 92 3.68 2.88 -2.04
N LYS A 93 3.53 2.86 -0.72
CA LYS A 93 2.34 2.40 -0.02
C LYS A 93 1.84 3.52 0.89
N GLN A 94 0.53 3.61 1.04
CA GLN A 94 -0.13 4.59 1.88
C GLN A 94 -1.22 3.86 2.66
N ASP A 95 -1.19 4.04 3.98
CA ASP A 95 -2.19 3.53 4.91
C ASP A 95 -2.94 4.74 5.47
N ASP A 96 -4.16 4.91 4.96
CA ASP A 96 -5.10 5.95 5.37
C ASP A 96 -6.14 5.40 6.35
N SER A 97 -5.86 4.23 6.93
CA SER A 97 -6.74 3.58 7.90
C SER A 97 -6.72 4.37 9.22
N LEU A 98 -7.89 4.67 9.77
CA LEU A 98 -8.08 5.34 11.07
C LEU A 98 -8.66 4.39 12.12
#